data_AF-A0A9E6AQ13-F1
#
_entry.id   AF-A0A9E6AQ13-F1
#
_cell.length_a   1.000
_cell.length_b   1.000
_cell.length_c   1.000
_cell.angle_alpha   90.00
_cell.angle_beta   90.00
_cell.angle_gamma   90.00
#
_symmetry.space_group_name_H-M   'P 1'
#
loop_
_entity.id
_entity.type
_entity.pdbx_description
1 polymer ?
#
loop_
_entity_poly.entity_id
_entity_poly.type
_entity_poly.pdbx_seq_one_letter_code
_entity_poly.pdbx_strand_id
1 'polypeptide(L)'
;MSWLSSVTAWFDSPESEPEPVALTFRALSFPAQRSLPKEFEVSLYEARQWCAAHARLSAPRTSLRHAELLPSHLSADDPDEVSRELAVDPASLVAHVVQTRRAQLPKVAGSASGRLFAYHPEENLCDGAAVAESEGFLDVENAPPWDTWVGWIEGNAGQPESGCLLAWVPGVFCPHANGGVEVNAEECIYWLPEG
;
A
#
# COMPACT_ATOMS: atom_id res chain seq x y z
N MET A 1 34.58 4.34 -26.14
CA MET A 1 34.46 3.06 -26.86
C MET A 1 34.61 1.92 -25.85
N SER A 2 33.86 0.84 -26.05
CA SER A 2 33.90 -0.45 -25.34
C SER A 2 33.62 -0.48 -23.82
N TRP A 3 32.80 -1.47 -23.48
CA TRP A 3 32.52 -1.98 -22.13
C TRP A 3 33.45 -3.17 -21.78
N LEU A 4 33.20 -3.73 -20.57
CA LEU A 4 33.42 -5.12 -20.10
C LEU A 4 34.79 -5.53 -19.52
N SER A 5 34.76 -5.83 -18.21
CA SER A 5 35.32 -7.00 -17.49
C SER A 5 35.15 -6.78 -15.97
N SER A 6 34.81 -7.71 -15.08
CA SER A 6 34.32 -9.11 -15.17
C SER A 6 33.82 -9.54 -13.78
N VAL A 7 32.79 -10.39 -13.68
CA VAL A 7 32.72 -11.45 -12.65
C VAL A 7 32.17 -12.73 -13.30
N THR A 8 32.85 -13.82 -12.99
CA THR A 8 32.89 -15.18 -13.54
C THR A 8 31.57 -15.96 -13.56
N ALA A 9 31.44 -16.89 -14.52
CA ALA A 9 30.44 -17.95 -14.54
C ALA A 9 31.01 -19.30 -14.05
N TRP A 10 30.14 -20.21 -13.58
CA TRP A 10 30.27 -21.69 -13.44
C TRP A 10 28.90 -22.21 -12.94
N PHE A 11 28.38 -23.40 -13.28
CA PHE A 11 28.83 -24.45 -14.22
C PHE A 11 27.62 -24.99 -15.03
N ASP A 12 27.43 -26.32 -15.14
CA ASP A 12 26.32 -27.02 -15.83
C ASP A 12 26.05 -28.38 -15.12
N SER A 13 24.85 -28.96 -15.29
CA SER A 13 24.40 -30.33 -14.89
C SER A 13 23.96 -30.59 -13.40
N PRO A 14 23.18 -31.67 -13.08
CA PRO A 14 21.75 -31.49 -12.72
C PRO A 14 21.27 -32.13 -11.39
N GLU A 15 19.99 -31.88 -11.05
CA GLU A 15 19.14 -32.52 -10.01
C GLU A 15 19.71 -32.65 -8.57
N SER A 16 19.38 -31.71 -7.68
CA SER A 16 18.95 -32.03 -6.29
C SER A 16 18.39 -30.82 -5.53
N GLU A 17 17.20 -31.02 -4.96
CA GLU A 17 16.49 -30.26 -3.90
C GLU A 17 16.16 -28.76 -4.11
N PRO A 18 14.95 -28.31 -3.72
CA PRO A 18 14.61 -26.90 -3.71
C PRO A 18 15.32 -26.21 -2.54
N GLU A 19 16.20 -25.26 -2.86
CA GLU A 19 16.68 -24.24 -1.92
C GLU A 19 15.48 -23.65 -1.14
N PRO A 20 15.61 -23.37 0.17
CA PRO A 20 14.59 -22.62 0.88
C PRO A 20 14.43 -21.27 0.18
N VAL A 21 13.20 -20.91 -0.20
CA VAL A 21 12.92 -19.66 -0.89
C VAL A 21 13.33 -18.50 0.02
N ALA A 22 14.54 -17.99 -0.22
CA ALA A 22 15.08 -16.84 0.47
C ALA A 22 14.28 -15.63 0.00
N LEU A 23 13.22 -15.34 0.77
CA LEU A 23 12.30 -14.21 0.63
C LEU A 23 13.08 -12.98 0.16
N THR A 24 12.97 -12.70 -1.13
CA THR A 24 13.66 -11.58 -1.74
C THR A 24 12.86 -10.36 -1.36
N PHE A 25 13.20 -9.77 -0.20
CA PHE A 25 12.69 -8.46 0.20
C PHE A 25 12.82 -7.52 -1.00
N ARG A 26 11.67 -7.20 -1.63
CA ARG A 26 11.56 -6.13 -2.61
C ARG A 26 11.77 -4.81 -1.88
N ALA A 27 13.03 -4.53 -1.60
CA ALA A 27 13.45 -3.23 -1.14
C ALA A 27 13.11 -2.24 -2.26
N LEU A 28 12.04 -1.48 -2.05
CA LEU A 28 11.86 -0.16 -2.66
C LEU A 28 13.14 0.62 -2.36
N SER A 29 14.09 0.52 -3.28
CA SER A 29 15.48 0.92 -3.05
C SER A 29 15.58 2.43 -3.27
N PHE A 30 14.94 3.18 -2.38
CA PHE A 30 15.24 4.59 -2.19
C PHE A 30 16.74 4.70 -1.91
N PRO A 31 17.55 5.32 -2.78
CA PRO A 31 18.96 5.50 -2.49
C PRO A 31 19.07 6.31 -1.20
N ALA A 32 19.84 5.79 -0.23
CA ALA A 32 19.79 6.11 1.21
C ALA A 32 20.14 7.57 1.62
N GLN A 33 20.09 8.51 0.68
CA GLN A 33 20.39 9.94 0.83
C GLN A 33 19.40 10.85 0.08
N ARG A 34 18.30 10.33 -0.48
CA ARG A 34 17.20 11.17 -0.96
C ARG A 34 16.16 11.36 0.13
N SER A 35 15.93 12.61 0.52
CA SER A 35 14.69 13.01 1.17
C SER A 35 13.51 12.56 0.31
N LEU A 36 12.40 12.20 0.96
CA LEU A 36 11.16 11.91 0.26
C LEU A 36 10.74 13.14 -0.57
N PRO A 37 10.04 12.96 -1.72
CA PRO A 37 9.45 14.07 -2.43
C PRO A 37 8.58 14.90 -1.47
N LYS A 38 8.66 16.23 -1.55
CA LYS A 38 7.96 17.11 -0.61
C LYS A 38 6.44 16.89 -0.65
N GLU A 39 5.93 16.55 -1.83
CA GLU A 39 4.54 16.19 -2.10
C GLU A 39 4.11 14.93 -1.31
N PHE A 40 5.02 13.96 -1.14
CA PHE A 40 4.79 12.76 -0.33
C PHE A 40 4.77 13.09 1.17
N GLU A 41 5.73 13.89 1.66
CA GLU A 41 5.76 14.32 3.07
C GLU A 41 4.48 15.07 3.46
N VAL A 42 4.01 15.96 2.57
CA VAL A 42 2.73 16.66 2.73
C VAL A 42 1.57 15.66 2.74
N SER A 43 1.45 14.77 1.74
CA SER A 43 0.35 13.80 1.68
C SER A 43 0.32 12.86 2.90
N LEU A 44 1.48 12.44 3.40
CA LEU A 44 1.61 11.60 4.59
C LEU A 44 1.16 12.34 5.86
N TYR A 45 1.54 13.61 6.01
CA TYR A 45 1.04 14.45 7.09
C TYR A 45 -0.48 14.61 7.00
N GLU A 46 -1.02 14.85 5.82
CA GLU A 46 -2.46 15.02 5.59
C GLU A 46 -3.26 13.74 5.89
N ALA A 47 -2.76 12.56 5.49
CA ALA A 47 -3.33 11.26 5.82
C ALA A 47 -3.36 11.03 7.34
N ARG A 48 -2.27 11.37 8.05
CA ARG A 48 -2.19 11.31 9.53
C ARG A 48 -3.25 12.18 10.18
N GLN A 49 -3.40 13.43 9.76
CA GLN A 49 -4.38 14.36 10.36
C GLN A 49 -5.82 13.94 10.09
N TRP A 50 -6.12 13.48 8.88
CA TRP A 50 -7.43 12.95 8.53
C TRP A 50 -7.76 11.71 9.38
N CYS A 51 -6.91 10.70 9.35
CA CYS A 51 -7.15 9.45 10.04
C CYS A 51 -7.18 9.61 11.57
N ALA A 52 -6.39 10.53 12.15
CA ALA A 52 -6.45 10.83 13.58
C ALA A 52 -7.81 11.40 14.04
N ALA A 53 -8.58 12.03 13.14
CA ALA A 53 -9.93 12.52 13.42
C ALA A 53 -11.04 11.48 13.17
N HIS A 54 -10.80 10.49 12.32
CA HIS A 54 -11.83 9.59 11.79
C HIS A 54 -11.72 8.13 12.23
N ALA A 55 -10.52 7.62 12.52
CA ALA A 55 -10.27 6.23 12.86
C ALA A 55 -11.04 5.79 14.13
N ARG A 56 -11.85 4.73 14.02
CA ARG A 56 -12.61 4.16 15.14
C ARG A 56 -12.39 2.66 15.21
N LEU A 57 -11.66 2.21 16.23
CA LEU A 57 -11.34 0.80 16.44
C LEU A 57 -12.59 -0.11 16.55
N SER A 58 -13.74 0.43 16.95
CA SER A 58 -15.02 -0.28 16.97
C SER A 58 -15.69 -0.46 15.59
N ALA A 59 -15.06 0.03 14.52
CA ALA A 59 -15.57 0.00 13.15
C ALA A 59 -14.39 -0.05 12.14
N PRO A 60 -13.55 -1.10 12.16
CA PRO A 60 -12.38 -1.22 11.28
C PRO A 60 -12.76 -1.16 9.80
N ARG A 61 -13.87 -1.81 9.42
CA ARG A 61 -14.37 -1.88 8.04
C ARG A 61 -14.80 -0.54 7.43
N THR A 62 -15.32 0.39 8.23
CA THR A 62 -16.04 1.58 7.71
C THR A 62 -15.51 2.92 8.18
N SER A 63 -14.75 2.98 9.28
CA SER A 63 -14.32 4.27 9.87
C SER A 63 -13.25 5.03 9.07
N LEU A 64 -12.73 4.43 8.00
CA LEU A 64 -11.71 5.00 7.11
C LEU A 64 -12.02 4.78 5.62
N ARG A 65 -13.32 4.68 5.30
CA ARG A 65 -13.83 4.52 3.92
C ARG A 65 -14.85 5.61 3.63
N HIS A 66 -14.42 6.87 3.72
CA HIS A 66 -15.29 8.04 3.61
C HIS A 66 -15.69 8.31 2.15
N ALA A 67 -16.99 8.34 1.86
CA ALA A 67 -17.53 8.48 0.51
C ALA A 67 -17.17 9.83 -0.13
N GLU A 68 -17.02 10.88 0.68
CA GLU A 68 -16.60 12.21 0.25
C GLU A 68 -15.16 12.29 -0.28
N LEU A 69 -14.38 11.20 -0.23
CA LEU A 69 -13.03 11.11 -0.80
C LEU A 69 -13.00 10.44 -2.18
N LEU A 70 -14.08 9.78 -2.61
CA LEU A 70 -14.15 9.04 -3.87
C LEU A 70 -14.64 9.91 -5.04
N PRO A 71 -14.24 9.59 -6.29
CA PRO A 71 -14.95 10.04 -7.49
C PRO A 71 -16.44 9.70 -7.43
N SER A 72 -17.30 10.60 -7.89
CA SER A 72 -18.77 10.50 -7.75
C SER A 72 -19.44 9.33 -8.51
N HIS A 73 -18.67 8.46 -9.16
CA HIS A 73 -19.15 7.27 -9.85
C HIS A 73 -18.84 5.96 -9.09
N LEU A 74 -18.00 6.01 -8.05
CA LEU A 74 -17.69 4.86 -7.19
C LEU A 74 -18.55 4.91 -5.93
N SER A 75 -18.89 3.75 -5.37
CA SER A 75 -19.61 3.65 -4.10
C SER A 75 -18.68 3.34 -2.92
N ALA A 76 -18.88 4.00 -1.78
CA ALA A 76 -18.26 3.60 -0.53
C ALA A 76 -18.84 2.30 0.06
N ASP A 77 -20.05 1.91 -0.39
CA ASP A 77 -20.72 0.67 0.01
C ASP A 77 -20.16 -0.57 -0.74
N ASP A 78 -19.35 -0.38 -1.79
CA ASP A 78 -18.66 -1.44 -2.54
C ASP A 78 -17.13 -1.17 -2.56
N PRO A 79 -16.40 -1.52 -1.49
CA PRO A 79 -14.95 -1.36 -1.46
C PRO A 79 -14.21 -2.11 -2.57
N ASP A 80 -14.77 -3.25 -3.00
CA ASP A 80 -14.17 -4.09 -4.03
C ASP A 80 -14.30 -3.44 -5.42
N GLU A 81 -15.29 -2.57 -5.65
CA GLU A 81 -15.37 -1.65 -6.81
C GLU A 81 -14.23 -0.64 -6.80
N VAL A 82 -13.94 -0.02 -5.65
CA VAL A 82 -12.84 0.94 -5.52
C VAL A 82 -11.49 0.27 -5.76
N SER A 83 -11.28 -0.94 -5.25
CA SER A 83 -10.06 -1.72 -5.48
C SER A 83 -9.91 -2.19 -6.94
N ARG A 84 -11.02 -2.48 -7.64
CA ARG A 84 -11.00 -2.75 -9.09
C ARG A 84 -10.65 -1.50 -9.91
N GLU A 85 -11.18 -0.33 -9.57
CA GLU A 85 -10.82 0.93 -10.24
C GLU A 85 -9.36 1.33 -9.96
N LEU A 86 -8.86 1.06 -8.74
CA LEU A 86 -7.45 1.23 -8.39
C LEU A 86 -6.53 0.37 -9.29
N ALA A 87 -6.96 -0.81 -9.72
CA ALA A 87 -6.19 -1.63 -10.66
C ALA A 87 -6.26 -1.13 -12.12
N VAL A 88 -7.20 -0.23 -12.47
CA VAL A 88 -7.40 0.30 -13.83
C VAL A 88 -6.67 1.64 -14.04
N ASP A 89 -6.83 2.60 -13.13
CA ASP A 89 -6.11 3.89 -13.16
C ASP A 89 -5.64 4.30 -11.75
N PRO A 90 -4.61 3.61 -11.21
CA PRO A 90 -4.17 3.82 -9.84
C PRO A 90 -3.66 5.24 -9.60
N ALA A 91 -2.93 5.80 -10.56
CA ALA A 91 -2.34 7.12 -10.43
C ALA A 91 -3.42 8.21 -10.33
N SER A 92 -4.44 8.18 -11.18
CA SER A 92 -5.54 9.15 -11.13
C SER A 92 -6.42 8.97 -9.90
N LEU A 93 -6.76 7.73 -9.52
CA LEU A 93 -7.64 7.48 -8.38
C LEU A 93 -6.97 7.88 -7.05
N VAL A 94 -5.70 7.51 -6.84
CA VAL A 94 -4.94 7.92 -5.66
C VAL A 94 -4.72 9.43 -5.64
N ALA A 95 -4.42 10.05 -6.78
CA ALA A 95 -4.30 11.50 -6.87
C ALA A 95 -5.63 12.22 -6.54
N HIS A 96 -6.77 11.67 -6.95
CA HIS A 96 -8.09 12.18 -6.58
C HIS A 96 -8.29 12.13 -5.06
N VAL A 97 -8.15 10.96 -4.45
CA VAL A 97 -8.33 10.76 -2.99
C VAL A 97 -7.44 11.71 -2.18
N VAL A 98 -6.16 11.85 -2.54
CA VAL A 98 -5.21 12.76 -1.88
C VAL A 98 -5.64 14.23 -2.01
N GLN A 99 -6.06 14.67 -3.21
CA GLN A 99 -6.49 16.06 -3.44
C GLN A 99 -7.81 16.38 -2.73
N THR A 100 -8.77 15.46 -2.79
CA THR A 100 -10.09 15.59 -2.17
C THR A 100 -9.98 15.59 -0.64
N ARG A 101 -9.10 14.75 -0.05
CA ARG A 101 -8.76 14.80 1.37
C ARG A 101 -8.11 16.12 1.77
N ARG A 102 -7.13 16.61 1.00
CA ARG A 102 -6.45 17.91 1.23
C ARG A 102 -7.44 19.07 1.31
N ALA A 103 -8.45 19.10 0.45
CA ALA A 103 -9.48 20.13 0.44
C ALA A 103 -10.39 20.10 1.69
N GLN A 104 -10.47 18.97 2.39
CA GLN A 104 -11.40 18.70 3.50
C GLN A 104 -10.71 18.55 4.87
N LEU A 105 -9.40 18.82 4.96
CA LEU A 105 -8.62 18.57 6.18
C LEU A 105 -9.23 19.21 7.45
N PRO A 106 -9.26 18.48 8.58
CA PRO A 106 -9.67 19.03 9.86
C PRO A 106 -8.86 20.28 10.24
N LYS A 107 -9.57 21.34 10.67
CA LYS A 107 -8.94 22.59 11.16
C LYS A 107 -8.10 22.39 12.44
N VAL A 108 -8.37 21.31 13.18
CA VAL A 108 -7.62 20.94 14.38
C VAL A 108 -6.64 19.86 14.01
N ALA A 109 -5.35 20.14 14.22
CA ALA A 109 -4.29 19.17 14.05
C ALA A 109 -4.46 18.02 15.06
N GLY A 110 -4.73 16.82 14.55
CA GLY A 110 -4.55 15.59 15.32
C GLY A 110 -3.07 15.26 15.51
N SER A 111 -2.80 14.17 16.22
CA SER A 111 -1.55 13.45 16.12
C SER A 111 -1.85 11.99 16.46
N ALA A 112 -1.43 11.08 15.59
CA ALA A 112 -1.59 9.65 15.78
C ALA A 112 -0.31 8.94 15.32
N SER A 113 0.11 7.95 16.09
CA SER A 113 1.12 6.98 15.68
C SER A 113 0.57 6.08 14.58
N GLY A 114 1.43 5.49 13.76
CA GLY A 114 1.06 4.59 12.67
C GLY A 114 2.24 4.32 11.75
N ARG A 115 2.11 3.33 10.85
CA ARG A 115 3.20 2.79 10.03
C ARG A 115 2.86 2.89 8.54
N LEU A 116 3.87 2.97 7.69
CA LEU A 116 3.68 2.92 6.24
C LEU A 116 3.49 1.48 5.78
N PHE A 117 2.55 1.32 4.86
CA PHE A 117 2.09 0.05 4.32
C PHE A 117 2.12 0.13 2.79
N ALA A 118 2.54 -0.95 2.15
CA ALA A 118 2.64 -1.09 0.71
C ALA A 118 1.60 -2.12 0.22
N TYR A 119 1.00 -1.86 -0.93
CA TYR A 119 0.05 -2.77 -1.60
C TYR A 119 0.30 -2.78 -3.12
N HIS A 120 0.36 -3.96 -3.72
CA HIS A 120 0.52 -4.19 -5.16
C HIS A 120 -0.74 -4.84 -5.75
N PRO A 121 -1.65 -4.07 -6.39
CA PRO A 121 -2.94 -4.60 -6.82
C PRO A 121 -2.88 -5.64 -7.93
N GLU A 122 -1.79 -5.68 -8.72
CA GLU A 122 -1.62 -6.65 -9.81
C GLU A 122 -1.13 -8.03 -9.32
N GLU A 123 -0.70 -8.15 -8.05
CA GLU A 123 -0.15 -9.40 -7.47
C GLU A 123 -1.17 -10.14 -6.58
N ASN A 124 -2.42 -9.67 -6.54
CA ASN A 124 -3.49 -10.09 -5.65
C ASN A 124 -4.24 -11.34 -6.16
N LEU A 125 -4.59 -12.27 -5.25
CA LEU A 125 -5.33 -13.51 -5.56
C LEU A 125 -6.82 -13.48 -5.15
N CYS A 126 -7.28 -12.43 -4.47
CA CYS A 126 -8.68 -12.20 -4.09
C CYS A 126 -9.28 -13.33 -3.21
N ASP A 127 -8.48 -14.00 -2.38
CA ASP A 127 -8.90 -15.23 -1.66
C ASP A 127 -9.82 -14.96 -0.44
N GLY A 128 -9.84 -13.72 0.04
CA GLY A 128 -10.64 -13.28 1.18
C GLY A 128 -10.04 -13.60 2.56
N ALA A 129 -8.81 -14.11 2.66
CA ALA A 129 -8.16 -14.39 3.95
C ALA A 129 -7.87 -13.11 4.74
N ALA A 130 -7.25 -12.11 4.08
CA ALA A 130 -6.82 -10.89 4.76
C ALA A 130 -7.98 -9.99 5.23
N VAL A 131 -9.12 -9.97 4.51
CA VAL A 131 -10.35 -9.27 4.96
C VAL A 131 -10.97 -9.94 6.20
N ALA A 132 -10.78 -11.24 6.40
CA ALA A 132 -11.23 -11.95 7.59
C ALA A 132 -10.35 -11.61 8.80
N GLU A 133 -9.03 -11.83 8.69
CA GLU A 133 -8.09 -11.62 9.81
C GLU A 133 -7.87 -10.15 10.17
N SER A 134 -8.13 -9.22 9.25
CA SER A 134 -8.09 -7.77 9.52
C SER A 134 -9.41 -7.17 10.02
N GLU A 135 -10.41 -8.01 10.33
CA GLU A 135 -11.79 -7.63 10.67
C GLU A 135 -12.46 -6.69 9.62
N GLY A 136 -12.00 -6.75 8.37
CA GLY A 136 -12.43 -5.90 7.27
C GLY A 136 -11.73 -4.55 7.16
N PHE A 137 -10.64 -4.30 7.91
CA PHE A 137 -9.81 -3.12 7.67
C PHE A 137 -9.26 -3.17 6.23
N LEU A 138 -8.68 -4.29 5.82
CA LEU A 138 -8.42 -4.60 4.42
C LEU A 138 -9.72 -5.14 3.77
N ASP A 139 -9.94 -4.84 2.49
CA ASP A 139 -11.06 -5.40 1.72
C ASP A 139 -10.70 -6.74 1.05
N VAL A 140 -11.61 -7.32 0.27
CA VAL A 140 -11.41 -8.65 -0.38
C VAL A 140 -10.20 -8.63 -1.30
N GLU A 141 -9.89 -7.47 -1.87
CA GLU A 141 -8.76 -7.22 -2.74
C GLU A 141 -7.49 -6.84 -1.96
N ASN A 142 -7.37 -7.24 -0.68
CA ASN A 142 -6.28 -6.88 0.23
C ASN A 142 -6.06 -5.36 0.45
N ALA A 143 -6.85 -4.47 -0.16
CA ALA A 143 -6.52 -3.06 -0.22
C ALA A 143 -6.80 -2.33 1.10
N PRO A 144 -5.89 -1.43 1.54
CA PRO A 144 -6.12 -0.62 2.73
C PRO A 144 -7.19 0.46 2.46
N PRO A 145 -7.90 0.96 3.49
CA PRO A 145 -8.98 1.95 3.32
C PRO A 145 -8.50 3.24 2.65
N TRP A 146 -9.26 3.79 1.69
CA TRP A 146 -8.78 4.91 0.86
C TRP A 146 -8.42 6.19 1.61
N ASP A 147 -9.05 6.46 2.75
CA ASP A 147 -8.65 7.54 3.68
C ASP A 147 -7.16 7.51 4.04
N THR A 148 -6.55 6.31 4.06
CA THR A 148 -5.15 6.07 4.43
C THR A 148 -4.16 6.31 3.30
N TRP A 149 -4.60 6.41 2.05
CA TRP A 149 -3.73 6.41 0.86
C TRP A 149 -2.85 7.67 0.81
N VAL A 150 -1.54 7.50 0.67
CA VAL A 150 -0.53 8.57 0.69
C VAL A 150 -0.07 8.91 -0.73
N GLY A 151 0.08 7.92 -1.59
CA GLY A 151 0.52 8.12 -2.97
C GLY A 151 0.70 6.81 -3.72
N TRP A 152 0.85 6.92 -5.03
CA TRP A 152 1.21 5.82 -5.92
C TRP A 152 2.67 5.94 -6.33
N ILE A 153 3.38 4.82 -6.36
CA ILE A 153 4.71 4.70 -6.95
C ILE A 153 4.57 3.90 -8.24
N GLU A 154 4.91 4.52 -9.37
CA GLU A 154 4.98 3.80 -10.64
C GLU A 154 6.11 2.76 -10.62
N GLY A 155 5.82 1.57 -11.17
CA GLY A 155 6.83 0.56 -11.44
C GLY A 155 7.87 1.04 -12.46
N ASN A 156 9.02 0.39 -12.49
CA ASN A 156 10.09 0.76 -13.44
C ASN A 156 9.67 0.43 -14.88
N ALA A 157 9.64 1.44 -15.75
CA ALA A 157 9.28 1.25 -17.16
C ALA A 157 10.12 0.14 -17.84
N GLY A 158 9.45 -0.92 -18.29
CA GLY A 158 10.08 -2.09 -18.93
C GLY A 158 10.48 -3.22 -17.98
N GLN A 159 10.27 -3.07 -16.68
CA GLN A 159 10.12 -4.21 -15.75
C GLN A 159 8.65 -4.67 -15.75
N PRO A 160 8.37 -5.96 -15.48
CA PRO A 160 7.01 -6.44 -15.23
C PRO A 160 6.50 -6.08 -13.83
N GLU A 161 7.26 -5.29 -13.06
CA GLU A 161 6.86 -4.87 -11.72
C GLU A 161 5.77 -3.79 -11.83
N SER A 162 4.60 -4.16 -11.32
CA SER A 162 3.45 -3.28 -11.15
C SER A 162 3.77 -2.10 -10.23
N GLY A 163 2.96 -1.04 -10.32
CA GLY A 163 3.07 0.06 -9.39
C GLY A 163 2.56 -0.31 -7.99
N CYS A 164 2.97 0.47 -6.99
CA CYS A 164 2.68 0.21 -5.59
C CYS A 164 1.90 1.38 -4.97
N LEU A 165 0.80 1.05 -4.29
CA LEU A 165 0.09 1.96 -3.42
C LEU A 165 0.83 2.07 -2.08
N LEU A 166 1.11 3.30 -1.66
CA LEU A 166 1.54 3.59 -0.29
C LEU A 166 0.36 4.10 0.54
N ALA A 167 0.16 3.49 1.70
CA ALA A 167 -0.86 3.82 2.68
C ALA A 167 -0.24 4.09 4.06
N TRP A 168 -0.90 4.92 4.87
CA TRP A 168 -0.55 5.14 6.28
C TRP A 168 -1.57 4.47 7.19
N VAL A 169 -1.20 3.33 7.79
CA VAL A 169 -2.08 2.61 8.72
C VAL A 169 -1.98 3.25 10.11
N PRO A 170 -3.09 3.74 10.69
CA PRO A 170 -3.09 4.27 12.05
C PRO A 170 -2.74 3.18 13.06
N GLY A 171 -2.02 3.53 14.12
CA GLY A 171 -1.48 2.58 15.11
C GLY A 171 -2.54 1.70 15.77
N VAL A 172 -3.78 2.19 15.90
CA VAL A 172 -4.92 1.41 16.41
C VAL A 172 -5.33 0.26 15.47
N PHE A 173 -5.09 0.39 14.16
CA PHE A 173 -5.35 -0.62 13.14
C PHE A 173 -4.10 -1.41 12.71
N CYS A 174 -2.90 -1.06 13.18
CA CYS A 174 -1.71 -1.86 12.91
C CYS A 174 -1.88 -3.35 13.27
N PRO A 175 -2.52 -3.76 14.39
CA PRO A 175 -2.79 -5.17 14.65
C PRO A 175 -3.72 -5.83 13.61
N HIS A 176 -4.70 -5.10 13.09
CA HIS A 176 -5.66 -5.61 12.10
C HIS A 176 -4.98 -5.81 10.74
N ALA A 177 -4.27 -4.78 10.27
CA ALA A 177 -3.46 -4.88 9.05
C ALA A 177 -2.38 -5.96 9.16
N ASN A 178 -1.81 -6.17 10.35
CA ASN A 178 -0.82 -7.22 10.58
C ASN A 178 -1.43 -8.62 10.48
N GLY A 179 -2.63 -8.86 11.02
CA GLY A 179 -3.34 -10.13 10.84
C GLY A 179 -3.59 -10.45 9.36
N GLY A 180 -3.93 -9.43 8.56
CA GLY A 180 -4.03 -9.56 7.10
C GLY A 180 -2.71 -9.93 6.42
N VAL A 181 -1.60 -9.27 6.78
CA VAL A 181 -0.25 -9.57 6.25
C VAL A 181 0.22 -10.98 6.64
N GLU A 182 -0.12 -11.46 7.83
CA GLU A 182 0.29 -12.80 8.31
C GLU A 182 -0.37 -13.96 7.55
N VAL A 183 -1.45 -13.72 6.79
CA VAL A 183 -2.17 -14.74 6.00
C VAL A 183 -2.15 -14.49 4.48
N ASN A 184 -1.55 -13.40 4.02
CA ASN A 184 -1.49 -13.05 2.60
C ASN A 184 -0.42 -13.89 1.88
N ALA A 185 -0.85 -14.99 1.24
CA ALA A 185 0.05 -15.98 0.64
C ALA A 185 0.73 -15.48 -0.66
N GLU A 186 0.16 -14.48 -1.31
CA GLU A 186 0.69 -13.82 -2.50
C GLU A 186 1.70 -12.69 -2.23
N GLU A 187 1.89 -12.30 -0.95
CA GLU A 187 2.81 -11.25 -0.50
C GLU A 187 2.58 -9.86 -1.13
N CYS A 188 1.37 -9.61 -1.66
CA CYS A 188 0.98 -8.36 -2.31
C CYS A 188 0.83 -7.18 -1.33
N ILE A 189 0.82 -7.44 -0.01
CA ILE A 189 0.76 -6.44 1.06
C ILE A 189 1.88 -6.61 2.09
N TYR A 190 2.55 -5.51 2.47
CA TYR A 190 3.61 -5.54 3.48
C TYR A 190 3.87 -4.20 4.18
N TRP A 191 4.50 -4.29 5.35
CA TRP A 191 5.00 -3.12 6.09
C TRP A 191 6.28 -2.57 5.47
N LEU A 192 6.36 -1.25 5.28
CA LEU A 192 7.64 -0.62 4.97
C LEU A 192 8.53 -0.53 6.22
N PRO A 193 9.87 -0.57 6.08
CA PRO A 193 10.79 -0.33 7.18
C PRO A 193 10.55 1.03 7.84
N GLU A 194 10.79 1.10 9.15
CA GLU A 194 10.86 2.36 9.88
C GLU A 194 12.20 3.04 9.56
N GLY A 195 12.16 4.31 9.16
CA GLY A 195 13.32 5.11 8.75
C GLY A 195 13.85 6.05 9.83
#